data_AF-A0A3N0I261-F1
#
_entry.id   AF-A0A3N0I261-F1
#
_cell.length_a   1.000
_cell.length_b   1.000
_cell.length_c   1.000
_cell.angle_alpha   90.00
_cell.angle_beta   90.00
_cell.angle_gamma   90.00
#
_symmetry.space_group_name_H-M   'P 1'
#
loop_
_entity.id
_entity.type
_entity.pdbx_description
1 polymer ?
#
loop_
_entity_poly.entity_id
_entity_poly.type
_entity_poly.pdbx_seq_one_letter_code
_entity_poly.pdbx_strand_id
1 'polypeptide(L)'
;MKYEETGFQGVDHQFCVFEMKPWLRKAVNNFPGSEDATHILTYGYIDHDAGVSLEVLACVQEKDPKIKLCDGNDAISVKIRIGQVMDDEFYILDEDDDLNDRFQTKIDALKQYEATDAIKKARTFPFVRPYQNIEYPDDIQILLYRENLAPEMVWVRMEDVTDHYIEAKLLSDPYDPSFGVHAGDMLKVYANQPQNQPVYCYSDVSEKSLS
;
A
#
# COMPACT_ATOMS: atom_id res chain seq x y z
N MET A 1 17.47 4.51 -3.92
CA MET A 1 16.29 5.15 -4.54
C MET A 1 15.30 5.49 -3.46
N LYS A 2 14.30 6.36 -3.74
CA LYS A 2 13.27 6.73 -2.76
C LYS A 2 11.90 6.20 -3.14
N TYR A 3 11.03 6.04 -2.15
CA TYR A 3 9.70 5.47 -2.37
C TYR A 3 8.85 6.35 -3.31
N GLU A 4 8.93 7.68 -3.16
CA GLU A 4 8.20 8.62 -4.02
C GLU A 4 8.53 8.48 -5.51
N GLU A 5 9.71 7.94 -5.85
CA GLU A 5 10.17 7.77 -7.24
C GLU A 5 9.62 6.49 -7.87
N THR A 6 9.32 5.47 -7.06
CA THR A 6 8.92 4.14 -7.52
C THR A 6 7.45 3.82 -7.25
N GLY A 7 6.86 4.48 -6.25
CA GLY A 7 5.58 4.09 -5.65
C GLY A 7 5.61 2.66 -5.11
N PHE A 8 4.42 2.11 -4.86
CA PHE A 8 4.25 0.74 -4.33
C PHE A 8 4.94 -0.32 -5.19
N GLN A 9 5.09 -0.09 -6.49
CA GLN A 9 5.70 -1.05 -7.41
C GLN A 9 7.19 -1.30 -7.13
N GLY A 10 7.88 -0.37 -6.47
CA GLY A 10 9.29 -0.53 -6.11
C GLY A 10 9.50 -1.32 -4.81
N VAL A 11 8.43 -1.60 -4.05
CA VAL A 11 8.55 -2.25 -2.74
C VAL A 11 7.63 -3.46 -2.59
N ASP A 12 6.49 -3.50 -3.27
CA ASP A 12 5.53 -4.60 -3.17
C ASP A 12 6.17 -5.92 -3.64
N HIS A 13 6.18 -6.90 -2.75
CA HIS A 13 6.85 -8.19 -2.91
C HIS A 13 8.37 -8.10 -3.13
N GLN A 14 9.01 -7.00 -2.71
CA GLN A 14 10.45 -6.79 -2.86
C GLN A 14 11.20 -6.87 -1.52
N PHE A 15 12.44 -7.37 -1.58
CA PHE A 15 13.38 -7.30 -0.47
C PHE A 15 14.06 -5.93 -0.46
N CYS A 16 13.70 -5.10 0.50
CA CYS A 16 14.19 -3.73 0.61
C CYS A 16 15.12 -3.55 1.80
N VAL A 17 16.24 -2.86 1.60
CA VAL A 17 17.23 -2.55 2.63
C VAL A 17 17.18 -1.06 2.95
N PHE A 18 16.95 -0.75 4.23
CA PHE A 18 16.91 0.62 4.76
C PHE A 18 18.00 0.83 5.81
N GLU A 19 18.48 2.06 5.93
CA GLU A 19 19.42 2.44 6.99
C GLU A 19 18.77 2.30 8.38
N MET A 20 19.54 1.79 9.34
CA MET A 20 19.09 1.62 10.71
C MET A 20 18.93 2.96 11.43
N LYS A 21 17.68 3.38 11.65
CA LYS A 21 17.36 4.56 12.47
C LYS A 21 17.33 4.27 13.98
N PRO A 22 17.51 5.28 14.86
CA PRO A 22 17.48 5.09 16.31
C PRO A 22 16.17 4.48 16.85
N TRP A 23 15.02 4.83 16.24
CA TRP A 23 13.73 4.28 16.64
C TRP A 23 13.55 2.83 16.16
N LEU A 24 14.06 2.49 14.97
CA LEU A 24 14.06 1.12 14.45
C LEU A 24 14.88 0.21 15.34
N ARG A 25 16.05 0.66 15.81
CA ARG A 25 16.91 -0.12 16.73
C ARG A 25 16.17 -0.52 18.00
N LYS A 26 15.27 0.32 18.51
CA LYS A 26 14.40 -0.02 19.66
C LYS A 26 13.39 -1.09 19.29
N ALA A 27 12.78 -1.00 18.10
CA ALA A 27 11.80 -1.96 17.62
C ALA A 27 12.39 -3.34 17.33
N VAL A 28 13.65 -3.41 16.88
CA VAL A 28 14.34 -4.66 16.52
C VAL A 28 15.32 -5.16 17.59
N ASN A 29 15.24 -4.67 18.83
CA ASN A 29 16.21 -4.99 19.88
C ASN A 29 16.38 -6.50 20.13
N ASN A 30 15.33 -7.29 19.93
CA ASN A 30 15.31 -8.74 20.06
C ASN A 30 15.71 -9.50 18.78
N PHE A 31 16.07 -8.80 17.70
CA PHE A 31 16.60 -9.43 16.50
C PHE A 31 18.09 -9.75 16.69
N PRO A 32 18.56 -10.92 16.19
CA PRO A 32 19.98 -11.24 16.16
C PRO A 32 20.80 -10.14 15.49
N GLY A 33 21.86 -9.68 16.17
CA GLY A 33 22.78 -8.68 15.63
C GLY A 33 22.30 -7.23 15.65
N SER A 34 21.18 -6.93 16.31
CA SER A 34 20.56 -5.59 16.40
C SER A 34 21.46 -4.51 17.03
N GLU A 35 22.37 -4.88 17.93
CA GLU A 35 23.30 -3.95 18.60
C GLU A 35 24.25 -3.26 17.61
N ASP A 36 24.77 -4.03 16.66
CA ASP A 36 25.78 -3.62 15.68
C ASP A 36 25.19 -3.35 14.29
N ALA A 37 23.88 -3.47 14.13
CA ALA A 37 23.21 -3.34 12.84
C ALA A 37 23.35 -1.91 12.27
N THR A 38 23.73 -1.82 11.00
CA THR A 38 23.77 -0.55 10.24
C THR A 38 22.57 -0.41 9.32
N HIS A 39 21.95 -1.52 8.94
CA HIS A 39 20.79 -1.57 8.06
C HIS A 39 19.78 -2.62 8.56
N ILE A 40 18.58 -2.58 7.99
CA ILE A 40 17.57 -3.63 8.13
C ILE A 40 17.20 -4.19 6.76
N LEU A 41 17.00 -5.50 6.71
CA LEU A 41 16.33 -6.14 5.59
C LEU A 41 14.84 -6.19 5.89
N THR A 42 14.03 -5.75 4.93
CA THR A 42 12.58 -5.77 4.99
C THR A 42 11.98 -6.44 3.76
N TYR A 43 10.73 -6.88 3.88
CA TYR A 43 9.93 -7.33 2.76
C TYR A 43 8.71 -6.42 2.61
N GLY A 44 8.57 -5.79 1.46
CA GLY A 44 7.42 -4.94 1.19
C GLY A 44 6.19 -5.74 0.79
N TYR A 45 5.04 -5.30 1.29
CA TYR A 45 3.73 -5.87 0.99
C TYR A 45 2.67 -4.78 1.08
N ILE A 46 1.54 -5.01 0.43
CA ILE A 46 0.38 -4.11 0.54
C ILE A 46 -0.65 -4.76 1.46
N ASP A 47 -0.82 -4.14 2.63
CA ASP A 47 -1.93 -4.41 3.53
C ASP A 47 -3.17 -3.69 2.98
N HIS A 48 -4.23 -4.44 2.69
CA HIS A 48 -5.43 -3.86 2.09
C HIS A 48 -6.01 -2.72 2.94
N ASP A 49 -5.90 -2.82 4.27
CA ASP A 49 -6.50 -1.82 5.16
C ASP A 49 -5.55 -0.69 5.54
N ALA A 50 -4.25 -0.99 5.60
CA ALA A 50 -3.26 -0.09 6.14
C ALA A 50 -2.16 0.32 5.15
N GLY A 51 -2.34 -0.02 3.87
CA GLY A 51 -1.51 0.45 2.77
C GLY A 51 -0.15 -0.24 2.68
N VAL A 52 0.76 0.40 1.96
CA VAL A 52 2.10 -0.11 1.72
C VAL A 52 2.87 -0.20 3.03
N SER A 53 3.38 -1.39 3.29
CA SER A 53 3.97 -1.78 4.56
C SER A 53 5.20 -2.63 4.33
N LEU A 54 6.11 -2.61 5.31
CA LEU A 54 7.35 -3.36 5.28
C LEU A 54 7.40 -4.25 6.52
N GLU A 55 7.60 -5.55 6.35
CA GLU A 55 7.91 -6.48 7.44
C GLU A 55 9.43 -6.52 7.62
N VAL A 56 9.92 -6.27 8.83
CA VAL A 56 11.35 -6.44 9.12
C VAL A 56 11.68 -7.92 9.20
N LEU A 57 12.61 -8.35 8.35
CA LEU A 57 13.05 -9.74 8.25
C LEU A 57 14.29 -10.00 9.10
N ALA A 58 15.29 -9.12 9.02
CA ALA A 58 16.57 -9.31 9.68
C ALA A 58 17.37 -8.00 9.85
N CYS A 59 18.34 -8.02 10.76
CA CYS A 59 19.35 -6.98 10.87
C CYS A 59 20.50 -7.23 9.88
N VAL A 60 21.05 -6.16 9.33
CA VAL A 60 22.21 -6.19 8.43
C VAL A 60 23.36 -5.42 9.08
N GLN A 61 24.53 -6.06 9.14
CA GLN A 61 25.75 -5.49 9.68
C GLN A 61 26.72 -5.25 8.53
N GLU A 62 26.97 -3.98 8.23
CA GLU A 62 28.01 -3.58 7.29
C GLU A 62 29.26 -3.18 8.07
N LYS A 63 30.32 -3.98 7.91
CA LYS A 63 31.66 -3.71 8.44
C LYS A 63 32.63 -3.89 7.28
N ASP A 64 32.90 -2.82 6.53
CA ASP A 64 33.77 -2.79 5.35
C ASP A 64 35.01 -3.71 5.53
N PRO A 65 35.21 -4.73 4.66
CA PRO A 65 34.50 -5.01 3.38
C PRO A 65 33.36 -6.04 3.48
N LYS A 66 32.91 -6.38 4.69
CA LYS A 66 31.96 -7.47 4.93
C LYS A 66 30.56 -6.94 5.21
N ILE A 67 29.61 -7.37 4.39
CA ILE A 67 28.18 -7.28 4.70
C ILE A 67 27.75 -8.63 5.29
N LYS A 68 27.10 -8.60 6.44
CA LYS A 68 26.54 -9.78 7.09
C LYS A 68 25.05 -9.61 7.31
N LEU A 69 24.26 -10.47 6.67
CA LEU A 69 22.83 -10.64 6.95
C LEU A 69 22.66 -11.56 8.16
N CYS A 70 22.16 -11.02 9.26
CA CYS A 70 21.89 -11.78 10.47
C CYS A 70 20.64 -12.65 10.30
N ASP A 71 20.43 -13.57 11.23
CA ASP A 71 19.19 -14.37 11.26
C ASP A 71 18.00 -13.48 11.63
N GLY A 72 16.81 -13.88 11.16
CA GLY A 72 15.57 -13.24 11.52
C GLY A 72 15.12 -13.62 12.94
N ASN A 73 13.91 -13.17 13.29
CA ASN A 73 13.24 -13.58 14.52
C ASN A 73 11.76 -13.86 14.24
N ASP A 74 11.40 -15.14 14.12
CA ASP A 74 10.03 -15.56 13.79
C ASP A 74 9.04 -15.36 14.94
N ALA A 75 9.52 -15.19 16.18
CA ALA A 75 8.66 -14.93 17.33
C ALA A 75 8.17 -13.47 17.40
N ILE A 76 8.73 -12.57 16.58
CA ILE A 76 8.45 -11.13 16.63
C ILE A 76 8.19 -10.61 15.22
N SER A 77 7.05 -9.95 15.03
CA SER A 77 6.76 -9.18 13.81
C SER A 77 6.94 -7.70 14.09
N VAL A 78 7.72 -7.04 13.24
CA VAL A 78 7.93 -5.59 13.27
C VAL A 78 7.51 -5.04 11.92
N LYS A 79 6.49 -4.19 11.94
CA LYS A 79 5.88 -3.60 10.74
C LYS A 79 6.18 -2.12 10.67
N ILE A 80 6.67 -1.68 9.53
CA ILE A 80 6.93 -0.26 9.22
C ILE A 80 5.89 0.14 8.17
N ARG A 81 5.10 1.18 8.43
CA ARG A 81 4.23 1.78 7.41
C ARG A 81 5.07 2.68 6.52
N ILE A 82 4.83 2.67 5.20
CA ILE A 82 5.74 3.31 4.26
C ILE A 82 5.95 4.81 4.55
N GLY A 83 4.93 5.53 5.01
CA GLY A 83 5.04 6.94 5.40
C GLY A 83 6.08 7.23 6.50
N GLN A 84 6.53 6.23 7.26
CA GLN A 84 7.60 6.39 8.25
C GLN A 84 9.01 6.44 7.63
N VAL A 85 9.15 5.95 6.39
CA VAL A 85 10.42 5.81 5.67
C VAL A 85 10.33 6.28 4.21
N MET A 86 9.26 6.99 3.81
CA MET A 86 9.01 7.37 2.41
C MET A 86 10.11 8.27 1.83
N ASP A 87 10.70 9.12 2.67
CA ASP A 87 11.77 10.04 2.32
C ASP A 87 13.17 9.42 2.33
N ASP A 88 13.28 8.18 2.84
CA ASP A 88 14.54 7.48 3.02
C ASP A 88 15.01 6.85 1.72
N GLU A 89 16.33 6.78 1.58
CA GLU A 89 16.92 5.94 0.55
C GLU A 89 16.85 4.47 0.95
N PHE A 90 16.50 3.64 -0.02
CA PHE A 90 16.58 2.20 0.10
C PHE A 90 17.19 1.57 -1.15
N TYR A 91 17.60 0.32 -0.98
CA TYR A 91 18.08 -0.56 -2.03
C TYR A 91 17.15 -1.76 -2.13
N ILE A 92 16.91 -2.21 -3.35
CA ILE A 92 16.24 -3.48 -3.61
C ILE A 92 17.34 -4.52 -3.77
N LEU A 93 17.23 -5.63 -3.04
CA LEU A 93 18.06 -6.80 -3.30
C LEU A 93 17.39 -7.60 -4.42
N ASP A 94 18.21 -8.10 -5.36
CA ASP A 94 17.72 -9.04 -6.36
C ASP A 94 17.07 -10.23 -5.62
N GLU A 95 15.88 -10.63 -6.08
CA GLU A 95 15.23 -11.83 -5.58
C GLU A 95 16.17 -13.02 -5.79
N ASP A 96 16.58 -13.62 -4.68
CA ASP A 96 17.31 -14.87 -4.64
C ASP A 96 16.43 -15.91 -3.95
N ASP A 97 16.36 -17.12 -4.52
CA ASP A 97 15.63 -18.24 -3.95
C ASP A 97 16.08 -18.49 -2.48
N ASP A 98 17.36 -18.21 -2.19
CA ASP A 98 17.93 -18.31 -0.84
C ASP A 98 17.24 -17.37 0.18
N LEU A 99 16.83 -16.16 -0.22
CA LEU A 99 16.15 -15.21 0.68
C LEU A 99 14.69 -15.59 0.89
N ASN A 100 14.01 -16.02 -0.17
CA ASN A 100 12.63 -16.52 -0.08
C ASN A 100 12.56 -17.73 0.84
N ASP A 101 13.41 -18.73 0.63
CA ASP A 101 13.47 -19.93 1.46
C ASP A 101 13.81 -19.58 2.93
N ARG A 102 14.78 -18.67 3.14
CA ARG A 102 15.21 -18.27 4.49
C ARG A 102 14.11 -17.57 5.29
N PHE A 103 13.27 -16.77 4.64
CA PHE A 103 12.26 -15.94 5.30
C PHE A 103 10.81 -16.37 4.99
N GLN A 104 10.62 -17.53 4.38
CA GLN A 104 9.34 -18.06 3.89
C GLN A 104 8.24 -18.00 4.95
N THR A 105 8.54 -18.37 6.20
CA THR A 105 7.54 -18.36 7.29
C THR A 105 6.96 -16.97 7.54
N LYS A 106 7.80 -15.92 7.52
CA LYS A 106 7.33 -14.54 7.68
C LYS A 106 6.57 -14.07 6.44
N ILE A 107 7.09 -14.35 5.25
CA ILE A 107 6.45 -13.95 3.98
C ILE A 107 5.07 -14.60 3.85
N ASP A 108 4.94 -15.90 4.13
CA ASP A 108 3.65 -16.60 4.12
C ASP A 108 2.64 -16.01 5.10
N ALA A 109 3.10 -15.58 6.28
CA ALA A 109 2.23 -14.94 7.25
C ALA A 109 1.66 -13.60 6.74
N LEU A 110 2.28 -12.96 5.74
CA LEU A 110 1.79 -11.71 5.17
C LEU A 110 0.60 -11.89 4.22
N LYS A 111 0.39 -13.10 3.69
CA LYS A 111 -0.72 -13.42 2.78
C LYS A 111 -2.09 -13.09 3.37
N GLN A 112 -2.22 -13.06 4.70
CA GLN A 112 -3.45 -12.69 5.39
C GLN A 112 -3.86 -11.22 5.19
N TYR A 113 -2.93 -10.35 4.77
CA TYR A 113 -3.17 -8.93 4.55
C TYR A 113 -3.43 -8.59 3.08
N GLU A 114 -3.25 -9.57 2.18
CA GLU A 114 -3.39 -9.35 0.75
C GLU A 114 -4.84 -9.08 0.37
N ALA A 115 -5.04 -8.12 -0.52
CA ALA A 115 -6.30 -7.93 -1.20
C ALA A 115 -6.59 -9.08 -2.19
N THR A 116 -7.81 -9.14 -2.72
CA THR A 116 -8.17 -10.10 -3.76
C THR A 116 -7.36 -9.86 -5.04
N ASP A 117 -7.23 -10.88 -5.89
CA ASP A 117 -6.55 -10.75 -7.18
C ASP A 117 -7.20 -9.70 -8.10
N ALA A 118 -8.51 -9.48 -7.95
CA ALA A 118 -9.24 -8.42 -8.65
C ALA A 118 -8.70 -7.04 -8.26
N ILE A 119 -8.52 -6.78 -6.97
CA ILE A 119 -7.95 -5.52 -6.46
C ILE A 119 -6.48 -5.38 -6.86
N LYS A 120 -5.67 -6.42 -6.70
CA LYS A 120 -4.26 -6.42 -7.15
C LYS A 120 -4.14 -6.02 -8.61
N LYS A 121 -5.03 -6.55 -9.48
CA LYS A 121 -5.11 -6.18 -10.89
C LYS A 121 -5.55 -4.72 -11.08
N ALA A 122 -6.57 -4.27 -10.37
CA ALA A 122 -7.08 -2.89 -10.49
C ALA A 122 -6.05 -1.82 -10.16
N ARG A 123 -5.13 -2.06 -9.21
CA ARG A 123 -4.00 -1.16 -8.91
C ARG A 123 -3.18 -0.79 -10.14
N THR A 124 -3.17 -1.66 -11.16
CA THR A 124 -2.38 -1.46 -12.37
C THR A 124 -3.12 -0.73 -13.47
N PHE A 125 -4.44 -0.55 -13.35
CA PHE A 125 -5.26 0.07 -14.39
C PHE A 125 -4.82 1.52 -14.67
N PRO A 126 -4.57 1.89 -15.95
CA PRO A 126 -4.10 3.23 -16.28
C PRO A 126 -5.04 4.36 -15.83
N PHE A 127 -6.34 4.11 -15.74
CA PHE A 127 -7.32 5.09 -15.28
C PHE A 127 -7.43 5.18 -13.75
N VAL A 128 -6.90 4.19 -13.00
CA VAL A 128 -6.87 4.17 -11.52
C VAL A 128 -5.62 4.90 -11.02
N ARG A 129 -4.47 4.61 -11.64
CA ARG A 129 -3.15 5.11 -11.22
C ARG A 129 -3.07 6.61 -10.88
N PRO A 130 -3.63 7.54 -11.68
CA PRO A 130 -3.52 8.97 -11.39
C PRO A 130 -4.24 9.42 -10.12
N TYR A 131 -5.15 8.58 -9.60
CA TYR A 131 -6.02 8.88 -8.47
C TYR A 131 -5.66 8.10 -7.21
N GLN A 132 -4.65 7.24 -7.26
CA GLN A 132 -4.23 6.44 -6.11
C GLN A 132 -3.57 7.30 -5.04
N ASN A 133 -3.86 6.99 -3.79
CA ASN A 133 -3.04 7.46 -2.70
C ASN A 133 -1.67 6.75 -2.76
N ILE A 134 -0.58 7.51 -2.59
CA ILE A 134 0.77 6.99 -2.70
C ILE A 134 1.10 5.98 -1.59
N GLU A 135 0.51 6.12 -0.39
CA GLU A 135 0.68 5.21 0.74
C GLU A 135 -0.36 4.08 0.74
N TYR A 136 -1.52 4.31 0.12
CA TYR A 136 -2.66 3.39 0.12
C TYR A 136 -3.11 3.13 -1.33
N PRO A 137 -2.49 2.19 -2.07
CA PRO A 137 -2.76 1.99 -3.50
C PRO A 137 -4.17 1.46 -3.80
N ASP A 138 -4.88 0.97 -2.78
CA ASP A 138 -6.29 0.56 -2.88
C ASP A 138 -7.25 1.73 -2.65
N ASP A 139 -6.75 2.86 -2.15
CA ASP A 139 -7.53 4.06 -1.91
C ASP A 139 -7.37 5.00 -3.10
N ILE A 140 -8.48 5.33 -3.74
CA ILE A 140 -8.53 6.23 -4.89
C ILE A 140 -9.43 7.42 -4.65
N GLN A 141 -9.05 8.53 -5.25
CA GLN A 141 -9.85 9.74 -5.28
C GLN A 141 -10.87 9.68 -6.43
N ILE A 142 -12.14 9.94 -6.14
CA ILE A 142 -13.22 9.93 -7.13
C ILE A 142 -14.06 11.21 -7.04
N LEU A 143 -14.78 11.54 -8.11
CA LEU A 143 -15.84 12.55 -8.09
C LEU A 143 -17.17 11.91 -7.67
N LEU A 144 -17.73 12.38 -6.57
CA LEU A 144 -19.09 12.08 -6.14
C LEU A 144 -20.05 13.06 -6.81
N TYR A 145 -21.04 12.52 -7.52
CA TYR A 145 -22.05 13.30 -8.23
C TYR A 145 -23.44 13.01 -7.65
N ARG A 146 -24.24 14.08 -7.56
CA ARG A 146 -25.67 14.00 -7.29
C ARG A 146 -26.37 15.12 -8.05
N GLU A 147 -27.55 14.81 -8.60
CA GLU A 147 -28.36 15.79 -9.30
C GLU A 147 -28.58 17.06 -8.45
N ASN A 148 -28.35 18.22 -9.06
CA ASN A 148 -28.47 19.54 -8.44
C ASN A 148 -27.45 19.88 -7.33
N LEU A 149 -26.41 19.06 -7.13
CA LEU A 149 -25.26 19.40 -6.28
C LEU A 149 -24.00 19.65 -7.11
N ALA A 150 -23.10 20.47 -6.58
CA ALA A 150 -21.75 20.57 -7.14
C ALA A 150 -21.00 19.25 -6.85
N PRO A 151 -20.27 18.67 -7.81
CA PRO A 151 -19.49 17.46 -7.56
C PRO A 151 -18.49 17.65 -6.43
N GLU A 152 -18.31 16.62 -5.62
CA GLU A 152 -17.37 16.60 -4.51
C GLU A 152 -16.30 15.54 -4.71
N MET A 153 -15.06 15.84 -4.35
CA MET A 153 -13.95 14.89 -4.47
C MET A 153 -13.77 14.12 -3.16
N VAL A 154 -13.94 12.81 -3.20
CA VAL A 154 -13.92 11.93 -2.01
C VAL A 154 -12.92 10.79 -2.19
N TRP A 155 -12.48 10.22 -1.07
CA TRP A 155 -11.63 9.03 -1.06
C TRP A 155 -12.48 7.77 -0.87
N VAL A 156 -12.20 6.75 -1.68
CA VAL A 156 -12.84 5.44 -1.57
C VAL A 156 -11.78 4.35 -1.59
N ARG A 157 -12.02 3.24 -0.89
CA ARG A 157 -11.20 2.03 -0.97
C ARG A 157 -11.84 1.03 -1.91
N MET A 158 -11.11 0.57 -2.91
CA MET A 158 -11.60 -0.47 -3.84
C MET A 158 -11.74 -1.80 -3.10
N GLU A 159 -12.92 -2.42 -3.11
CA GLU A 159 -13.20 -3.69 -2.43
C GLU A 159 -13.41 -4.85 -3.42
N ASP A 160 -13.95 -4.58 -4.61
CA ASP A 160 -14.04 -5.54 -5.71
C ASP A 160 -14.08 -4.86 -7.10
N VAL A 161 -13.94 -5.64 -8.17
CA VAL A 161 -13.93 -5.16 -9.56
C VAL A 161 -14.82 -6.05 -10.42
N THR A 162 -15.79 -5.43 -11.08
CA THR A 162 -16.62 -6.09 -12.09
C THR A 162 -16.16 -5.71 -13.50
N ASP A 163 -16.80 -6.28 -14.52
CA ASP A 163 -16.56 -5.90 -15.92
C ASP A 163 -17.00 -4.46 -16.25
N HIS A 164 -17.77 -3.80 -15.37
CA HIS A 164 -18.42 -2.53 -15.65
C HIS A 164 -18.09 -1.40 -14.67
N TYR A 165 -17.76 -1.74 -13.41
CA TYR A 165 -17.50 -0.79 -12.35
C TYR A 165 -16.62 -1.40 -11.25
N ILE A 166 -16.00 -0.55 -10.45
CA ILE A 166 -15.30 -0.92 -9.23
C ILE A 166 -16.27 -0.76 -8.05
N GLU A 167 -16.38 -1.75 -7.19
CA GLU A 167 -17.07 -1.62 -5.90
C GLU A 167 -16.09 -1.00 -4.91
N ALA A 168 -16.46 0.13 -4.30
CA ALA A 168 -15.56 0.84 -3.42
C ALA A 168 -16.27 1.38 -2.18
N LYS A 169 -15.62 1.24 -1.02
CA LYS A 169 -16.10 1.72 0.27
C LYS A 169 -15.73 3.19 0.45
N LEU A 170 -16.71 4.05 0.76
CA LEU A 170 -16.48 5.45 1.06
C LEU A 170 -15.69 5.60 2.38
N LEU A 171 -14.56 6.33 2.37
CA LEU A 171 -13.66 6.40 3.54
C LEU A 171 -14.01 7.53 4.52
N SER A 172 -14.69 8.57 4.06
CA SER A 172 -15.10 9.70 4.88
C SER A 172 -16.44 10.26 4.38
N ASP A 173 -17.22 10.86 5.29
CA ASP A 173 -18.44 11.57 4.90
C ASP A 173 -18.12 12.69 3.91
N PRO A 174 -18.98 12.91 2.90
CA PRO A 174 -18.88 14.10 2.06
C PRO A 174 -19.12 15.36 2.91
N TYR A 175 -18.52 16.47 2.50
CA TYR A 175 -18.68 17.78 3.10
C TYR A 175 -20.13 18.26 3.03
N ASP A 176 -20.80 18.08 1.88
CA ASP A 176 -22.23 18.35 1.77
C ASP A 176 -23.05 17.11 2.17
N PRO A 177 -23.75 17.11 3.33
CA PRO A 177 -24.56 15.96 3.74
C PRO A 177 -25.73 15.67 2.79
N SER A 178 -26.06 16.60 1.89
CA SER A 178 -27.12 16.43 0.88
C SER A 178 -26.78 15.36 -0.16
N PHE A 179 -25.52 14.92 -0.26
CA PHE A 179 -25.15 13.73 -1.03
C PHE A 179 -25.83 12.47 -0.49
N GLY A 180 -26.14 12.41 0.82
CA GLY A 180 -26.94 11.35 1.43
C GLY A 180 -26.25 9.99 1.53
N VAL A 181 -24.93 9.94 1.39
CA VAL A 181 -24.07 8.78 1.65
C VAL A 181 -23.13 9.09 2.82
N HIS A 182 -22.63 8.05 3.46
CA HIS A 182 -21.78 8.13 4.65
C HIS A 182 -20.54 7.26 4.52
N ALA A 183 -19.51 7.57 5.31
CA ALA A 183 -18.34 6.71 5.45
C ALA A 183 -18.78 5.28 5.77
N GLY A 184 -18.21 4.32 5.05
CA GLY A 184 -18.57 2.91 5.10
C GLY A 184 -19.60 2.46 4.05
N ASP A 185 -20.30 3.39 3.38
CA ASP A 185 -21.22 3.02 2.30
C ASP A 185 -20.44 2.46 1.10
N MET A 186 -21.01 1.43 0.46
CA MET A 186 -20.48 0.87 -0.78
C MET A 186 -21.00 1.65 -1.98
N LEU A 187 -20.07 2.09 -2.83
CA LEU A 187 -20.32 2.86 -4.04
C LEU A 187 -19.92 2.06 -5.27
N LYS A 188 -20.65 2.27 -6.36
CA LYS A 188 -20.22 1.84 -7.69
C LYS A 188 -19.41 2.97 -8.32
N VAL A 189 -18.17 2.68 -8.67
CA VAL A 189 -17.23 3.63 -9.26
C VAL A 189 -17.04 3.29 -10.72
N TYR A 190 -17.29 4.28 -11.57
CA TYR A 190 -17.17 4.20 -13.02
C TYR A 190 -16.00 5.07 -13.49
N ALA A 191 -15.39 4.68 -14.61
CA ALA A 191 -14.43 5.53 -15.31
C ALA A 191 -15.14 6.23 -16.48
N ASN A 192 -14.95 7.54 -16.59
CA ASN A 192 -15.40 8.31 -17.75
C ASN A 192 -14.20 8.92 -18.48
N GLN A 193 -14.25 8.89 -19.81
CA GLN A 193 -13.27 9.55 -20.68
C GLN A 193 -13.98 10.53 -21.62
N PRO A 194 -14.13 11.80 -21.22
CA PRO A 194 -14.68 12.82 -22.11
C PRO A 194 -13.72 13.07 -23.28
N GLN A 195 -14.27 13.51 -24.43
CA GLN A 195 -13.45 13.90 -25.57
C GLN A 195 -12.46 15.00 -25.18
N ASN A 196 -11.18 14.78 -25.48
CA ASN A 196 -10.08 15.71 -25.18
C ASN A 196 -9.89 16.06 -23.69
N GLN A 197 -10.34 15.19 -22.76
CA GLN A 197 -10.09 15.35 -21.33
C GLN A 197 -9.46 14.09 -20.73
N PRO A 198 -8.74 14.22 -19.60
CA PRO A 198 -8.26 13.06 -18.84
C PRO A 198 -9.42 12.15 -18.42
N VAL A 199 -9.13 10.84 -18.36
CA VAL A 199 -10.05 9.87 -17.75
C VAL A 199 -10.19 10.22 -16.27
N TYR A 200 -11.40 10.19 -15.72
CA TYR A 200 -11.65 10.34 -14.29
C TYR A 200 -12.58 9.27 -13.74
N CYS A 201 -12.44 8.97 -12.45
CA CYS A 201 -13.31 8.06 -11.71
C CYS A 201 -14.43 8.84 -11.02
N TYR A 202 -15.65 8.30 -11.03
CA TYR A 202 -16.80 8.93 -10.40
C TYR A 202 -17.82 7.92 -9.88
N SER A 203 -18.66 8.37 -8.95
CA SER A 203 -19.87 7.66 -8.53
C SER A 203 -21.06 8.61 -8.57
N ASP A 204 -22.16 8.18 -9.19
CA ASP A 204 -23.43 8.92 -9.21
C ASP A 204 -24.36 8.33 -8.15
N VAL A 205 -24.71 9.13 -7.14
CA VAL A 205 -25.57 8.74 -6.03
C VAL A 205 -26.98 9.36 -6.12
N SER A 206 -27.34 9.91 -7.27
CA SER A 206 -28.67 10.51 -7.52
C SER A 206 -29.78 9.47 -7.39
N GLU A 207 -29.54 8.29 -7.95
CA GLU A 207 -30.33 7.10 -7.71
C GLU A 207 -29.60 6.31 -6.64
N LYS A 208 -30.02 6.37 -5.36
CA LYS A 208 -29.52 5.43 -4.36
C LYS A 208 -29.84 4.01 -4.82
N SER A 209 -28.96 3.41 -5.60
CA SER A 209 -28.91 1.99 -5.90
C SER A 209 -28.21 1.32 -4.71
N LEU A 210 -28.87 1.41 -3.55
CA LEU A 210 -28.53 0.61 -2.39
C LEU A 210 -28.87 -0.84 -2.74
N SER A 211 -27.83 -1.64 -2.97
CA SER A 211 -27.92 -3.10 -2.89
C SER A 211 -28.22 -3.53 -1.46
#